data_AF-A0A953XWU3-F1
#
_entry.id   AF-A0A953XWU3-F1
#
_cell.length_a   1.000
_cell.length_b   1.000
_cell.length_c   1.000
_cell.angle_alpha   90.00
_cell.angle_beta   90.00
_cell.angle_gamma   90.00
#
_symmetry.space_group_name_H-M   'P 1'
#
loop_
_entity.id
_entity.type
_entity.pdbx_description
1 polymer ?
#
loop_
_entity_poly.entity_id
_entity_poly.type
_entity_poly.pdbx_seq_one_letter_code
_entity_poly.pdbx_strand_id
1 'polypeptide(L)' 'MQFSDPLAYFKTFTTHGTWLHGDERGSVDEEHNAPGTPYITTNKLRVTRNRERLKTPEFLLSKEAREVVDAAIQ' A
#
# COMPACT_ATOMS: atom_id res chain seq x y z
N MET A 1 27.58 -17.91 -10.46
CA MET A 1 26.15 -17.70 -10.73
C MET A 1 25.76 -16.38 -10.13
N GLN A 2 25.38 -15.41 -10.96
CA GLN A 2 24.81 -14.16 -10.50
C GLN A 2 23.30 -14.39 -10.40
N PHE A 3 22.77 -14.41 -9.18
CA PHE A 3 21.32 -14.49 -8.97
C PHE A 3 20.73 -13.15 -9.38
N SER A 4 20.21 -13.05 -10.62
CA SER A 4 19.56 -11.83 -11.10
C SER A 4 18.16 -11.63 -10.52
N ASP A 5 17.50 -12.72 -10.10
CA ASP A 5 16.11 -12.70 -9.66
C ASP A 5 15.97 -13.01 -8.17
N PRO A 6 15.09 -12.29 -7.44
CA PRO A 6 14.90 -12.50 -6.01
C PRO A 6 14.23 -13.85 -5.74
N LEU A 7 14.74 -14.59 -4.74
CA LEU A 7 14.19 -15.88 -4.30
C LEU A 7 12.78 -15.74 -3.68
N ALA A 8 12.47 -14.59 -3.10
CA ALA A 8 11.18 -14.28 -2.50
C ALA A 8 10.96 -12.76 -2.43
N TYR A 9 9.70 -12.36 -2.28
CA TYR A 9 9.31 -10.96 -2.08
C TYR A 9 8.74 -10.76 -0.68
N PHE A 10 9.26 -9.78 0.04
CA PHE A 10 8.64 -9.30 1.27
C PHE A 10 7.40 -8.47 0.92
N LYS A 11 6.22 -8.92 1.35
CA LYS A 11 4.96 -8.23 1.11
C LYS A 11 4.50 -7.56 2.40
N THR A 12 4.14 -6.29 2.30
CA THR A 12 3.52 -5.52 3.38
C THR A 12 2.05 -5.30 3.06
N PHE A 13 1.20 -5.30 4.08
CA PHE A 13 -0.23 -5.03 3.94
C PHE A 13 -0.60 -3.78 4.73
N THR A 14 -1.57 -3.04 4.22
CA THR A 14 -2.22 -1.94 4.93
C THR A 14 -3.72 -2.18 5.00
N THR A 15 -4.40 -1.45 5.86
CA THR A 15 -5.84 -1.56 6.04
C THR A 15 -6.60 -0.78 4.99
N HIS A 16 -7.86 -1.17 4.75
CA HIS A 16 -8.72 -0.57 3.73
C HIS A 16 -8.72 0.96 3.79
N GLY A 17 -8.58 1.62 2.64
CA GLY A 17 -8.67 3.08 2.52
C GLY A 17 -7.47 3.87 3.05
N THR A 18 -6.45 3.23 3.64
CA THR A 18 -5.33 3.95 4.29
C THR A 18 -4.13 4.22 3.39
N TRP A 19 -4.02 3.59 2.22
CA TRP A 19 -3.01 3.88 1.20
C TRP A 19 -3.70 4.04 -0.15
N LEU A 20 -3.84 5.28 -0.62
CA LEU A 20 -4.52 5.62 -1.87
C LEU A 20 -3.49 6.02 -2.93
N HIS A 21 -3.72 5.68 -4.20
CA HIS A 21 -2.86 6.18 -5.28
C HIS A 21 -2.84 7.70 -5.34
N GLY A 22 -1.65 8.26 -5.58
CA GLY A 22 -1.39 9.70 -5.58
C GLY A 22 -1.06 10.27 -4.20
N ASP A 23 -1.02 9.45 -3.16
CA ASP A 23 -0.51 9.79 -1.83
C ASP A 23 1.02 9.98 -1.86
N GLU A 24 1.57 10.71 -0.89
CA GLU A 24 3.00 11.04 -0.78
C GLU A 24 3.91 9.82 -0.60
N ARG A 25 3.37 8.71 -0.09
CA ARG A 25 4.08 7.42 0.01
C ARG A 25 4.38 6.79 -1.35
N GLY A 26 3.84 7.35 -2.44
CA GLY A 26 3.99 6.86 -3.79
C GLY A 26 3.07 5.68 -4.08
N SER A 27 3.08 5.26 -5.35
CA SER A 27 2.42 4.04 -5.81
C SER A 27 2.97 3.61 -7.17
N VAL A 28 2.59 2.42 -7.63
CA VAL A 28 2.95 1.90 -8.96
C VAL A 28 1.72 1.83 -9.86
N ASP A 29 1.92 1.90 -11.17
CA ASP A 29 0.93 1.53 -12.18
C ASP A 29 1.56 0.55 -13.18
N GLU A 30 0.85 0.22 -14.26
CA GLU A 30 1.32 -0.75 -15.26
C GLU A 30 2.63 -0.34 -15.93
N GLU A 31 2.93 0.96 -16.03
CA GLU A 31 4.16 1.48 -16.62
C GLU A 31 5.32 1.55 -15.61
N HIS A 32 5.02 1.53 -14.30
CA HIS A 32 5.98 1.71 -13.22
C HIS A 32 6.06 0.51 -12.24
N ASN A 33 5.60 -0.68 -12.63
CA ASN A 33 5.56 -1.86 -11.75
C ASN A 33 6.86 -2.68 -11.70
N ALA A 34 7.87 -2.31 -12.51
CA ALA A 34 9.15 -3.00 -12.52
C ALA A 34 10.02 -2.60 -11.30
N PRO A 35 10.72 -3.55 -10.67
CA PRO A 35 11.65 -3.26 -9.57
C PRO A 35 12.72 -2.24 -9.98
N GLY A 36 12.95 -1.23 -9.14
CA GLY A 36 13.92 -0.16 -9.40
C GLY A 36 13.36 1.03 -10.21
N THR A 37 12.17 0.90 -10.79
CA THR A 37 11.48 2.04 -11.42
C THR A 37 11.00 3.01 -10.35
N PRO A 38 11.13 4.34 -10.56
CA PRO A 38 10.58 5.33 -9.64
C PRO A 38 9.06 5.16 -9.46
N TYR A 39 8.57 5.40 -8.24
CA TYR A 39 7.14 5.48 -8.01
C TYR A 39 6.50 6.65 -8.74
N ILE A 40 5.22 6.51 -9.07
CA ILE A 40 4.45 7.61 -9.64
C ILE A 40 4.37 8.76 -8.64
N THR A 41 4.44 9.98 -9.16
CA THR A 41 4.42 11.19 -8.34
C THR A 41 3.08 11.39 -7.64
N THR A 42 3.13 12.10 -6.51
CA THR A 42 1.96 12.51 -5.74
C THR A 42 0.95 13.25 -6.62
N ASN A 43 -0.33 12.89 -6.52
CA ASN A 43 -1.42 13.51 -7.27
C ASN A 43 -2.65 13.68 -6.37
N LYS A 44 -2.83 14.89 -5.84
CA LYS A 44 -3.91 15.22 -4.89
C LYS A 44 -5.32 14.95 -5.45
N LEU A 45 -5.54 15.24 -6.74
CA LEU A 45 -6.83 14.98 -7.39
C LEU A 45 -7.15 13.48 -7.45
N ARG A 46 -6.13 12.65 -7.71
CA ARG A 46 -6.27 11.19 -7.69
C ARG A 46 -6.59 10.68 -6.29
N VAL A 47 -5.96 11.23 -5.25
CA VAL A 47 -6.26 10.88 -3.84
C VAL A 47 -7.72 11.22 -3.51
N THR A 48 -8.17 12.43 -3.80
CA THR A 48 -9.55 12.87 -3.54
C THR A 48 -10.55 11.97 -4.26
N ARG A 49 -10.36 11.75 -5.56
CA ARG A 49 -11.24 10.89 -6.36
C ARG A 49 -11.29 9.46 -5.82
N ASN A 50 -10.15 8.91 -5.41
CA ASN A 50 -10.12 7.55 -4.84
C ASN A 50 -10.82 7.49 -3.48
N ARG A 51 -10.66 8.52 -2.66
CA ARG A 51 -11.32 8.64 -1.36
C ARG A 51 -12.84 8.74 -1.50
N GLU A 52 -13.33 9.54 -2.45
CA GLU A 52 -14.77 9.66 -2.76
C GLU A 52 -15.40 8.37 -3.28
N ARG A 53 -14.61 7.45 -3.84
CA ARG A 53 -15.07 6.16 -4.36
C ARG A 53 -15.02 5.03 -3.33
N LEU A 54 -14.53 5.29 -2.11
CA LEU A 54 -14.54 4.30 -1.04
C LEU A 54 -15.99 3.98 -0.64
N LYS A 55 -16.30 2.69 -0.50
CA LYS A 55 -17.65 2.24 -0.07
C LYS A 55 -17.85 2.39 1.44
N THR A 56 -16.76 2.40 2.19
CA THR A 56 -16.70 2.56 3.63
C THR A 56 -15.54 3.49 3.99
N PRO A 57 -15.57 4.19 5.13
CA PRO A 57 -14.42 4.94 5.61
C PRO A 57 -13.15 4.08 5.70
N GLU A 58 -11.99 4.72 5.78
CA GLU A 58 -10.75 4.02 6.06
C GLU A 58 -10.85 3.21 7.35
N PHE A 59 -10.28 2.01 7.32
CA PHE A 59 -10.23 1.15 8.49
C PHE A 59 -8.94 1.43 9.25
N LEU A 60 -9.04 2.09 10.39
CA LEU A 60 -7.90 2.35 11.27
C LEU A 60 -7.90 1.36 12.42
N LEU A 61 -6.82 0.60 12.57
CA LEU A 61 -6.65 -0.29 13.72
C LEU A 61 -6.41 0.55 14.98
N SER A 62 -7.34 0.46 15.94
CA SER A 62 -7.13 0.93 17.30
C SER A 62 -5.99 0.16 17.96
N LYS A 63 -5.53 0.65 19.12
CA LYS A 63 -4.49 -0.05 19.89
C LYS A 63 -4.92 -1.48 20.24
N GLU A 64 -6.15 -1.64 20.72
CA GLU A 64 -6.72 -2.93 21.13
C GLU A 64 -6.84 -3.88 19.93
N ALA A 65 -7.26 -3.36 18.77
CA ALA A 65 -7.32 -4.16 17.55
C ALA A 65 -5.94 -4.63 17.08
N ARG A 66 -4.89 -3.81 17.25
CA ARG A 66 -3.51 -4.20 16.93
C ARG A 66 -3.03 -5.33 17.82
N GLU A 67 -3.29 -5.24 19.13
CA GLU A 67 -2.92 -6.29 20.08
C GLU A 67 -3.56 -7.64 19.71
N VAL A 68 -4.82 -7.64 19.28
CA VAL A 68 -5.51 -8.84 18.80
C VAL A 68 -4.87 -9.40 17.52
N VAL A 69 -4.54 -8.54 16.56
CA VAL A 69 -3.89 -8.94 15.31
C VAL A 69 -2.51 -9.55 15.58
N ASP A 70 -1.70 -8.91 16.42
CA ASP A 70 -0.36 -9.38 16.77
C ASP A 70 -0.39 -10.73 17.50
N ALA A 71 -1.42 -10.97 18.33
CA ALA A 71 -1.63 -12.26 18.98
C ALA A 71 -2.07 -13.37 18.01
N ALA A 72 -2.70 -13.02 16.89
CA ALA A 72 -3.28 -13.98 15.95
C ALA A 72 -2.33 -14.44 14.82
N ILE A 73 -1.33 -13.62 14.46
CA ILE A 73 -0.47 -13.83 13.27
C ILE A 73 0.96 -14.28 13.68
N GLN A 74 1.09 -14.99 14.81
CA GLN A 74 2.37 -15.55 15.29
C GLN A 74 2.93 -16.62 14.34
#